data_AF-A0A949PIU9-F1
#
_entry.id   AF-A0A949PIU9-F1
#
_cell.length_a   1.000
_cell.length_b   1.000
_cell.length_c   1.000
_cell.angle_alpha   90.00
_cell.angle_beta   90.00
_cell.angle_gamma   90.00
#
_symmetry.space_group_name_H-M   'P 1'
#
loop_
_entity.id
_entity.type
_entity.pdbx_description
1 polymer ?
#
loop_
_entity_poly.entity_id
_entity_poly.type
_entity_poly.pdbx_seq_one_letter_code
_entity_poly.pdbx_strand_id
1 'polypeptide(L)'
;MRTYEELTGADGKKIFFRAERFRPKDIFSSHQPKIDLGGEVAVLKNLSMTGLAVQCAEDSAWQDKLDTEIPVKFLVGSDEIYAGAGKVRRSEMTGLRTTVAIELTTGYLDFTEIQKQHEYSVLRQTLDDPFFGEAHDVLPEFKTLSGEIINLFRSYKDVLEKFESNLALEGSERETVLLEALKICEDRIVPQWKELWYRGSDILWPIMEDPEKVAAHKAYTERVLTPEFMAGPVMRRCYEKPLGYPGDYQIMNYVYKWERIGNSLYEKLLHRIGIVTGECVGTRLRMAQAFLREHIEQSAATAGDEVLNVTNLGCGSAYEVADYLKIEDLPRSVQFTLIDQDHDALSYAYNHAHREVIRHGGKARVRCLQASFAELLKAGKLFNTMKPQDIIYSLGLYDYLSAKRAKALTHDLYEQV
;
A
#
# COMPACT_ATOMS: atom_id res chain seq x y z
N MET A 1 -38.31 -11.75 -5.74
CA MET A 1 -38.32 -12.22 -4.34
C MET A 1 -38.52 -13.73 -4.42
N ARG A 2 -37.62 -14.55 -3.88
CA ARG A 2 -37.76 -16.01 -3.94
C ARG A 2 -38.92 -16.47 -3.03
N THR A 3 -39.70 -17.44 -3.46
CA THR A 3 -40.76 -18.04 -2.62
C THR A 3 -40.13 -19.01 -1.60
N TYR A 4 -40.80 -19.29 -0.49
CA TYR A 4 -40.25 -20.14 0.58
C TYR A 4 -39.94 -21.57 0.09
N GLU A 5 -40.69 -22.06 -0.89
CA GLU A 5 -40.51 -23.37 -1.53
C GLU A 5 -39.27 -23.43 -2.44
N GLU A 6 -38.76 -22.29 -2.89
CA GLU A 6 -37.53 -22.17 -3.70
C GLU A 6 -36.26 -22.08 -2.84
N LEU A 7 -36.39 -22.04 -1.52
CA LEU A 7 -35.26 -22.05 -0.59
C LEU A 7 -34.84 -23.50 -0.31
N THR A 8 -33.90 -24.00 -1.10
CA THR A 8 -33.24 -25.27 -0.82
C THR A 8 -32.41 -25.14 0.46
N GLY A 9 -32.67 -26.00 1.45
CA GLY A 9 -31.89 -26.11 2.68
C GLY A 9 -30.43 -26.50 2.43
N ALA A 10 -29.64 -26.56 3.49
CA ALA A 10 -28.24 -26.94 3.37
C ALA A 10 -28.07 -28.46 3.17
N ASP A 11 -27.11 -28.88 2.35
CA ASP A 11 -26.82 -30.31 2.11
C ASP A 11 -25.56 -30.80 2.85
N GLY A 12 -25.51 -32.12 3.10
CA GLY A 12 -24.36 -32.79 3.70
C GLY A 12 -24.08 -32.32 5.14
N LYS A 13 -22.80 -32.07 5.48
CA LYS A 13 -22.41 -31.63 6.84
C LYS A 13 -22.96 -30.25 7.24
N LYS A 14 -23.47 -29.47 6.28
CA LYS A 14 -24.04 -28.13 6.53
C LYS A 14 -25.48 -28.19 7.06
N ILE A 15 -26.11 -29.37 7.06
CA ILE A 15 -27.42 -29.61 7.71
C ILE A 15 -27.32 -29.36 9.23
N PHE A 16 -26.20 -29.72 9.84
CA PHE A 16 -25.95 -29.46 11.24
C PHE A 16 -25.40 -28.05 11.42
N PHE A 17 -26.19 -27.18 12.07
CA PHE A 17 -25.72 -25.84 12.41
C PHE A 17 -24.48 -25.94 13.31
N ARG A 18 -23.43 -25.21 12.93
CA ARG A 18 -22.23 -25.05 13.72
C ARG A 18 -22.04 -23.58 13.98
N ALA A 19 -21.83 -23.22 15.24
CA ALA A 19 -21.51 -21.85 15.63
C ALA A 19 -20.31 -21.34 14.82
N GLU A 20 -20.38 -20.08 14.40
CA GLU A 20 -19.32 -19.41 13.67
C GLU A 20 -18.01 -19.46 14.46
N ARG A 21 -16.90 -19.66 13.75
CA ARG A 21 -15.57 -19.78 14.34
C ARG A 21 -14.68 -18.68 13.81
N PHE A 22 -14.05 -17.97 14.74
CA PHE A 22 -13.13 -16.87 14.46
C PHE A 22 -11.70 -17.36 14.59
N ARG A 23 -10.78 -16.80 13.80
CA ARG A 23 -9.35 -17.05 13.99
C ARG A 23 -8.81 -15.99 14.96
N PRO A 24 -7.74 -16.29 15.71
CA PRO A 24 -7.16 -15.33 16.66
C PRO A 24 -6.86 -13.97 16.03
N LYS A 25 -6.31 -13.94 14.82
CA LYS A 25 -6.00 -12.69 14.09
C LYS A 25 -7.22 -11.82 13.75
N ASP A 26 -8.42 -12.40 13.76
CA ASP A 26 -9.66 -11.68 13.47
C ASP A 26 -10.19 -10.98 14.75
N ILE A 27 -9.66 -11.31 15.94
CA ILE A 27 -10.09 -10.79 17.25
C ILE A 27 -8.95 -10.05 17.98
N PHE A 28 -7.73 -10.59 17.93
CA PHE A 28 -6.58 -10.11 18.69
C PHE A 28 -5.59 -9.42 17.75
N SER A 29 -5.40 -8.13 17.95
CA SER A 29 -4.60 -7.23 17.10
C SER A 29 -3.08 -7.32 17.33
N SER A 30 -2.64 -7.60 18.57
CA SER A 30 -1.24 -7.46 18.98
C SER A 30 -0.70 -8.62 19.82
N HIS A 31 -1.51 -9.15 20.74
CA HIS A 31 -1.11 -10.24 21.64
C HIS A 31 -1.87 -11.51 21.32
N GLN A 32 -1.13 -12.59 21.09
CA GLN A 32 -1.77 -13.90 20.93
C GLN A 32 -2.23 -14.42 22.30
N PRO A 33 -3.48 -14.91 22.40
CA PRO A 33 -3.97 -15.49 23.63
C PRO A 33 -3.22 -16.79 23.94
N LYS A 34 -3.04 -17.05 25.23
CA LYS A 34 -2.54 -18.33 25.75
C LYS A 34 -3.70 -19.15 26.25
N ILE A 35 -3.75 -20.42 25.86
CA ILE A 35 -4.73 -21.37 26.38
C ILE A 35 -4.00 -22.35 27.27
N ASP A 36 -4.41 -22.47 28.52
CA ASP A 36 -3.89 -23.46 29.46
C ASP A 36 -4.93 -24.58 29.62
N LEU A 37 -4.51 -25.81 29.34
CA LEU A 37 -5.31 -27.02 29.38
C LEU A 37 -4.93 -27.94 30.55
N GLY A 38 -4.90 -27.39 31.76
CA GLY A 38 -4.55 -28.14 32.97
C GLY A 38 -3.05 -28.33 33.17
N GLY A 39 -2.29 -27.28 32.89
CA GLY A 39 -0.83 -27.22 32.98
C GLY A 39 -0.13 -27.26 31.61
N GLU A 40 -0.84 -27.58 30.53
CA GLU A 40 -0.29 -27.61 29.17
C GLU A 40 -0.70 -26.33 28.42
N VAL A 41 0.29 -25.49 28.09
CA VAL A 41 0.07 -24.24 27.35
C VAL A 41 0.02 -24.51 25.86
N ALA A 42 -1.08 -24.14 25.22
CA ALA A 42 -1.34 -24.37 23.81
C ALA A 42 -1.64 -23.06 23.05
N VAL A 43 -1.36 -23.09 21.74
CA VAL A 43 -1.58 -21.94 20.84
C VAL A 43 -2.98 -22.03 20.24
N LEU A 44 -3.79 -20.99 20.39
CA LEU A 44 -5.13 -20.94 19.82
C LEU A 44 -5.10 -20.95 18.28
N LYS A 45 -5.89 -21.81 17.65
CA LYS A 45 -6.08 -21.87 16.19
C LYS A 45 -7.36 -21.20 15.74
N ASN A 46 -8.45 -21.45 16.46
CA ASN A 46 -9.75 -20.81 16.26
C ASN A 46 -10.65 -21.10 17.45
N LEU A 47 -11.70 -20.30 17.60
CA LEU A 47 -12.68 -20.41 18.67
C LEU A 47 -14.09 -20.08 18.17
N SER A 48 -15.08 -20.66 18.82
CA SER A 48 -16.52 -20.34 18.77
C SER A 48 -17.00 -20.06 20.20
N MET A 49 -18.23 -19.57 20.33
CA MET A 49 -18.88 -19.33 21.62
C MET A 49 -18.80 -20.56 22.56
N THR A 50 -18.87 -21.78 22.04
CA THR A 50 -18.95 -23.01 22.84
C THR A 50 -17.72 -23.91 22.72
N GLY A 51 -16.62 -23.46 22.12
CA GLY A 51 -15.48 -24.36 21.94
C GLY A 51 -14.31 -23.77 21.18
N LEU A 52 -13.16 -24.41 21.31
CA LEU A 52 -11.87 -23.91 20.83
C LEU A 52 -11.06 -25.03 20.19
N ALA A 53 -10.20 -24.66 19.26
CA ALA A 53 -9.21 -25.53 18.66
C ALA A 53 -7.84 -24.95 18.97
N VAL A 54 -6.96 -25.75 19.54
CA VAL A 54 -5.61 -25.34 19.93
C VAL A 54 -4.58 -26.25 19.28
N GLN A 55 -3.35 -25.76 19.22
CA GLN A 55 -2.18 -26.51 18.81
C GLN A 55 -1.22 -26.63 19.99
N CYS A 56 -0.99 -27.86 20.42
CA CYS A 56 -0.05 -28.20 21.48
C CYS A 56 1.32 -28.56 20.88
N ALA A 57 2.38 -28.40 21.69
CA ALA A 57 3.71 -28.91 21.36
C ALA A 57 3.84 -30.35 21.87
N GLU A 58 4.43 -31.23 21.05
CA GLU A 58 4.70 -32.66 21.34
C GLU A 58 3.51 -33.65 21.28
N ASP A 59 3.88 -34.94 21.22
CA ASP A 59 3.03 -36.15 21.20
C ASP A 59 2.38 -36.37 22.56
N SER A 60 1.67 -35.37 23.06
CA SER A 60 0.81 -35.51 24.22
C SER A 60 -0.31 -36.47 23.84
N ALA A 61 -0.56 -37.48 24.70
CA ALA A 61 -1.57 -38.51 24.56
C ALA A 61 -3.01 -37.96 24.65
N TRP A 62 -3.32 -36.93 23.87
CA TRP A 62 -4.64 -36.33 23.71
C TRP A 62 -5.63 -37.31 23.11
N GLN A 63 -5.14 -38.34 22.41
CA GLN A 63 -5.95 -39.46 21.94
C GLN A 63 -6.55 -40.24 23.11
N ASP A 64 -5.79 -40.45 24.19
CA ASP A 64 -6.24 -41.15 25.41
C ASP A 64 -7.16 -40.26 26.27
N LYS A 65 -7.10 -38.95 26.04
CA LYS A 65 -7.98 -37.95 26.67
C LYS A 65 -9.26 -37.68 25.88
N LEU A 66 -9.55 -38.42 24.80
CA LEU A 66 -10.79 -38.27 24.05
C LEU A 66 -12.00 -38.47 24.96
N ASP A 67 -12.98 -37.58 24.83
CA ASP A 67 -14.17 -37.51 25.66
C ASP A 67 -13.91 -37.37 27.17
N THR A 68 -12.71 -36.96 27.58
CA THR A 68 -12.44 -36.58 28.97
C THR A 68 -12.65 -35.08 29.17
N GLU A 69 -13.11 -34.71 30.37
CA GLU A 69 -13.25 -33.33 30.78
C GLU A 69 -11.93 -32.85 31.39
N ILE A 70 -11.46 -31.70 30.92
CA ILE A 70 -10.21 -31.07 31.34
C ILE A 70 -10.47 -29.62 31.78
N PRO A 71 -9.70 -29.07 32.72
CA PRO A 71 -9.72 -27.65 32.98
C PRO A 71 -9.21 -26.87 31.77
N VAL A 72 -9.85 -25.74 31.49
CA VAL A 72 -9.55 -24.85 30.37
C VAL A 72 -9.48 -23.43 30.91
N LYS A 73 -8.34 -22.77 30.69
CA LYS A 73 -8.15 -21.35 30.97
C LYS A 73 -7.75 -20.61 29.71
N PHE A 74 -8.37 -19.45 29.50
CA PHE A 74 -8.09 -18.54 28.41
C PHE A 74 -7.47 -17.28 28.99
N LEU A 75 -6.24 -16.97 28.60
CA LEU A 75 -5.52 -15.79 29.06
C LEU A 75 -5.14 -14.86 27.90
N VAL A 76 -5.29 -13.56 28.11
CA VAL A 76 -4.76 -12.51 27.24
C VAL A 76 -3.87 -11.61 28.08
N GLY A 77 -2.57 -11.60 27.78
CA GLY A 77 -1.59 -10.96 28.65
C GLY A 77 -1.57 -11.64 30.03
N SER A 78 -1.84 -10.86 31.09
CA SER A 78 -2.01 -11.33 32.47
C SER A 78 -3.47 -11.60 32.87
N ASP A 79 -4.44 -11.22 32.04
CA ASP A 79 -5.86 -11.27 32.39
C ASP A 79 -6.45 -12.66 32.06
N GLU A 80 -7.13 -13.26 33.03
CA GLU A 80 -7.89 -14.51 32.85
C GLU A 80 -9.29 -14.16 32.30
N ILE A 81 -9.49 -14.43 31.02
CA ILE A 81 -10.71 -14.10 30.28
C ILE A 81 -11.79 -15.17 30.48
N TYR A 82 -11.37 -16.41 30.63
CA TYR A 82 -12.26 -17.54 30.88
C TYR A 82 -11.52 -18.59 31.71
N ALA A 83 -12.21 -19.15 32.70
CA ALA A 83 -11.79 -20.35 33.40
C ALA A 83 -12.98 -21.28 33.59
N GLY A 84 -12.79 -22.54 33.25
CA GLY A 84 -13.83 -23.54 33.32
C GLY A 84 -13.32 -24.92 32.94
N ALA A 85 -14.23 -25.76 32.48
CA ALA A 85 -13.97 -27.09 31.98
C ALA A 85 -14.39 -27.21 30.51
N GLY A 86 -13.71 -28.11 29.81
CA GLY A 86 -14.07 -28.48 28.45
C GLY A 86 -13.78 -29.94 28.18
N LYS A 87 -14.53 -30.52 27.25
CA LYS A 87 -14.41 -31.91 26.84
C LYS A 87 -13.60 -32.01 25.55
N VAL A 88 -12.60 -32.89 25.53
CA VAL A 88 -11.80 -33.14 24.32
C VAL A 88 -12.65 -33.92 23.32
N ARG A 89 -12.97 -33.32 22.17
CA ARG A 89 -13.82 -33.95 21.14
C ARG A 89 -13.05 -34.47 19.95
N ARG A 90 -11.85 -33.94 19.71
CA ARG A 90 -11.00 -34.37 18.61
C ARG A 90 -9.54 -34.12 18.95
N SER A 91 -8.70 -35.08 18.57
CA SER A 91 -7.25 -34.93 18.50
C SER A 91 -6.82 -35.32 17.09
N GLU A 92 -5.95 -34.52 16.48
CA GLU A 92 -5.39 -34.80 15.15
C GLU A 92 -3.92 -34.39 15.10
N MET A 93 -3.04 -35.36 14.86
CA MET A 93 -1.61 -35.13 14.76
C MET A 93 -1.23 -34.74 13.32
N THR A 94 -0.43 -33.68 13.16
CA THR A 94 0.10 -33.25 11.87
C THR A 94 1.59 -32.92 12.03
N GLY A 95 2.46 -33.85 11.63
CA GLY A 95 3.90 -33.76 11.92
C GLY A 95 4.16 -33.89 13.42
N LEU A 96 4.92 -32.96 14.01
CA LEU A 96 5.27 -32.92 15.44
C LEU A 96 4.29 -32.12 16.31
N ARG A 97 3.11 -31.76 15.78
CA ARG A 97 2.14 -30.92 16.48
C ARG A 97 0.76 -31.59 16.50
N THR A 98 0.09 -31.50 17.64
CA THR A 98 -1.25 -32.05 17.83
C THR A 98 -2.26 -30.91 17.88
N THR A 99 -3.31 -31.02 17.05
CA THR A 99 -4.45 -30.10 17.10
C THR A 99 -5.55 -30.75 17.92
N VAL A 100 -5.96 -30.07 18.99
CA VAL A 100 -6.99 -30.55 19.92
C VAL A 100 -8.21 -29.66 19.81
N ALA A 101 -9.38 -30.25 19.59
CA ALA A 101 -10.66 -29.56 19.61
C ALA A 101 -11.38 -29.82 20.93
N ILE A 102 -11.76 -28.75 21.60
CA ILE A 102 -12.37 -28.75 22.92
C ILE A 102 -13.74 -28.10 22.83
N GLU A 103 -14.74 -28.78 23.36
CA GLU A 103 -16.08 -28.23 23.60
C GLU A 103 -16.16 -27.76 25.04
N LEU A 104 -16.50 -26.50 25.27
CA LEU A 104 -16.65 -25.97 26.63
C LEU A 104 -17.90 -26.58 27.26
N THR A 105 -17.75 -27.15 28.45
CA THR A 105 -18.84 -27.77 29.20
C THR A 105 -19.37 -26.84 30.30
N THR A 106 -18.59 -25.83 30.68
CA THR A 106 -19.00 -24.79 31.64
C THR A 106 -19.00 -23.41 30.99
N GLY A 107 -20.13 -22.72 30.97
CA GLY A 107 -20.23 -21.37 30.41
C GLY A 107 -19.97 -21.29 28.91
N TYR A 108 -19.65 -20.09 28.42
CA TYR A 108 -19.39 -19.82 27.02
C TYR A 108 -18.42 -18.64 26.85
N LEU A 109 -17.85 -18.49 25.66
CA LEU A 109 -17.00 -17.36 25.29
C LEU A 109 -17.86 -16.25 24.69
N ASP A 110 -17.95 -15.11 25.40
CA ASP A 110 -18.57 -13.89 24.89
C ASP A 110 -17.54 -13.10 24.09
N PHE A 111 -17.61 -13.17 22.76
CA PHE A 111 -16.68 -12.50 21.87
C PHE A 111 -16.58 -10.99 22.07
N THR A 112 -17.70 -10.34 22.36
CA THR A 112 -17.74 -8.89 22.53
C THR A 112 -17.00 -8.50 23.81
N GLU A 113 -17.20 -9.25 24.89
CA GLU A 113 -16.47 -9.00 26.14
C GLU A 113 -14.98 -9.37 26.03
N ILE A 114 -14.63 -10.45 25.31
CA ILE A 114 -13.23 -10.83 25.03
C ILE A 114 -12.51 -9.72 24.27
N GLN A 115 -13.12 -9.21 23.19
CA GLN A 115 -12.53 -8.14 22.39
C GLN A 115 -12.34 -6.88 23.23
N LYS A 116 -13.35 -6.50 24.03
CA LYS A 116 -13.27 -5.33 24.93
C LYS A 116 -12.16 -5.49 25.98
N GLN A 117 -12.02 -6.65 26.61
CA GLN A 117 -10.96 -6.92 27.57
C GLN A 117 -9.57 -6.89 26.93
N HIS A 118 -9.42 -7.46 25.72
CA HIS A 118 -8.20 -7.37 24.94
C HIS A 118 -7.83 -5.91 24.66
N GLU A 119 -8.77 -5.08 24.18
CA GLU A 119 -8.52 -3.65 23.92
C GLU A 119 -8.12 -2.89 25.20
N TYR A 120 -8.74 -3.17 26.35
CA TYR A 120 -8.33 -2.57 27.63
C TYR A 120 -6.95 -3.02 28.10
N SER A 121 -6.60 -4.29 27.91
CA SER A 121 -5.26 -4.81 28.24
C SER A 121 -4.20 -4.14 27.36
N VAL A 122 -4.44 -4.02 26.05
CA VAL A 122 -3.56 -3.30 25.11
C VAL A 122 -3.41 -1.84 25.50
N LEU A 123 -4.49 -1.15 25.85
CA LEU A 123 -4.44 0.24 26.32
C LEU A 123 -3.57 0.35 27.58
N ARG A 124 -3.83 -0.47 28.61
CA ARG A 124 -3.07 -0.44 29.87
C ARG A 124 -1.59 -0.70 29.63
N GLN A 125 -1.26 -1.75 28.90
CA GLN A 125 0.12 -2.08 28.57
C GLN A 125 0.82 -0.96 27.80
N THR A 126 0.11 -0.26 26.92
CA THR A 126 0.66 0.90 26.20
C THR A 126 0.93 2.08 27.15
N LEU A 127 0.07 2.30 28.14
CA LEU A 127 0.23 3.36 29.14
C LEU A 127 1.25 3.01 30.23
N ASP A 128 1.42 1.72 30.53
CA ASP A 128 2.38 1.20 31.51
C ASP A 128 3.81 1.12 30.93
N ASP A 129 3.98 1.34 29.62
CA ASP A 129 5.30 1.50 29.00
C ASP A 129 6.03 2.69 29.66
N PRO A 130 7.20 2.48 30.29
CA PRO A 130 7.93 3.55 30.97
C PRO A 130 8.34 4.70 30.04
N PHE A 131 8.35 4.48 28.73
CA PHE A 131 8.67 5.48 27.72
C PHE A 131 7.42 6.05 27.03
N PHE A 132 6.22 5.78 27.54
CA PHE A 132 4.98 6.31 26.99
C PHE A 132 5.01 7.85 26.96
N GLY A 133 4.74 8.42 25.78
CA GLY A 133 4.77 9.87 25.56
C GLY A 133 6.17 10.45 25.35
N GLU A 134 7.22 9.64 25.46
CA GLU A 134 8.60 10.06 25.23
C GLU A 134 9.07 9.69 23.81
N ALA A 135 10.06 10.44 23.32
CA ALA A 135 10.77 10.13 22.09
C ALA A 135 12.00 9.25 22.40
N HIS A 136 11.75 8.06 22.94
CA HIS A 136 12.78 7.08 23.29
C HIS A 136 13.45 6.50 22.03
N ASP A 137 14.75 6.22 22.11
CA ASP A 137 15.58 5.72 21.00
C ASP A 137 15.54 6.52 19.69
N VAL A 138 15.18 7.79 19.79
CA VAL A 138 15.23 8.75 18.67
C VAL A 138 16.47 9.64 18.80
N LEU A 139 17.23 9.77 17.71
CA LEU A 139 18.42 10.61 17.63
C LEU A 139 18.12 12.06 18.01
N PRO A 140 18.89 12.69 18.92
CA PRO A 140 18.71 14.09 19.29
C PRO A 140 18.72 15.05 18.09
N GLU A 141 19.61 14.81 17.13
CA GLU A 141 19.75 15.59 15.90
C GLU A 141 18.48 15.51 15.04
N PHE A 142 17.83 14.34 15.02
CA PHE A 142 16.56 14.15 14.31
C PHE A 142 15.39 14.88 15.00
N LYS A 143 15.38 14.94 16.34
CA LYS A 143 14.40 15.74 17.09
C LYS A 143 14.56 17.23 16.78
N THR A 144 15.79 17.73 16.77
CA THR A 144 16.10 19.12 16.40
C THR A 144 15.68 19.42 14.97
N LEU A 145 16.05 18.56 14.01
CA LEU A 145 15.60 18.67 12.62
C LEU A 145 14.08 18.69 12.50
N SER A 146 13.39 17.84 13.26
CA SER A 146 11.92 17.79 13.25
C SER A 146 11.31 19.11 13.71
N GLY A 147 11.87 19.71 14.77
CA GLY A 147 11.47 21.03 15.24
C GLY A 147 11.70 22.13 14.19
N GLU A 148 12.82 22.07 13.47
CA GLU A 148 13.11 23.02 12.38
C GLU A 148 12.15 22.89 11.20
N ILE A 149 11.82 21.64 10.79
CA ILE A 149 10.83 21.37 9.74
C ILE A 149 9.46 21.94 10.14
N ILE A 150 9.00 21.65 11.37
CA ILE A 150 7.73 22.17 11.88
C ILE A 150 7.73 23.70 11.87
N ASN A 151 8.79 24.32 12.39
CA ASN A 151 8.88 25.77 12.45
C ASN A 151 8.87 26.41 11.06
N LEU A 152 9.59 25.82 10.09
CA LEU A 152 9.58 26.26 8.70
C LEU A 152 8.16 26.22 8.12
N PHE A 153 7.49 25.06 8.23
CA PHE A 153 6.17 24.86 7.65
C PHE A 153 5.12 25.79 8.25
N ARG A 154 5.11 25.92 9.59
CA ARG A 154 4.18 26.82 10.28
C ARG A 154 4.46 28.29 9.97
N SER A 155 5.72 28.69 9.81
CA SER A 155 6.07 30.06 9.41
C SER A 155 5.50 30.42 8.03
N TYR A 156 5.58 29.50 7.05
CA TYR A 156 4.97 29.73 5.73
C TYR A 156 3.45 29.71 5.79
N LYS A 157 2.87 28.83 6.63
CA LYS A 157 1.43 28.79 6.87
C LYS A 157 0.90 30.13 7.37
N ASP A 158 1.49 30.65 8.45
CA ASP A 158 1.05 31.90 9.08
C ASP A 158 1.12 33.10 8.11
N VAL A 159 2.20 33.18 7.33
CA VAL A 159 2.39 34.25 6.33
C VAL A 159 1.35 34.15 5.21
N LEU A 160 1.12 32.94 4.67
CA LEU A 160 0.19 32.73 3.56
C LEU A 160 -1.26 32.92 4.00
N GLU A 161 -1.65 32.40 5.15
CA GLU A 161 -3.02 32.59 5.67
C GLU A 161 -3.32 34.06 5.90
N LYS A 162 -2.37 34.82 6.46
CA LYS A 162 -2.49 36.28 6.62
C LYS A 162 -2.52 37.02 5.28
N PHE A 163 -1.75 36.57 4.29
CA PHE A 163 -1.78 37.15 2.95
C PHE A 163 -3.13 36.92 2.28
N GLU A 164 -3.65 35.69 2.33
CA GLU A 164 -4.95 35.32 1.77
C GLU A 164 -6.11 36.10 2.42
N SER A 165 -6.06 36.28 3.75
CA SER A 165 -7.12 36.98 4.50
C SER A 165 -7.15 38.49 4.24
N ASN A 166 -6.00 39.10 3.97
CA ASN A 166 -5.90 40.55 3.73
C ASN A 166 -6.17 40.93 2.27
N LEU A 167 -6.20 39.95 1.37
CA LEU A 167 -6.42 40.20 -0.04
C LEU A 167 -7.91 40.48 -0.29
N ALA A 168 -8.25 41.73 -0.61
CA ALA A 168 -9.63 42.15 -0.91
C ALA A 168 -10.03 41.98 -2.39
N LEU A 169 -9.15 41.43 -3.22
CA LEU A 169 -9.40 41.20 -4.65
C LEU A 169 -10.32 40.00 -4.87
N GLU A 170 -11.06 40.03 -5.98
CA GLU A 170 -11.96 38.96 -6.43
C GLU A 170 -11.66 38.53 -7.88
N GLY A 171 -12.21 37.40 -8.31
CA GLY A 171 -12.10 36.90 -9.68
C GLY A 171 -10.66 36.64 -10.15
N SER A 172 -10.41 36.88 -11.44
CA SER A 172 -9.14 36.55 -12.11
C SER A 172 -7.94 37.38 -11.61
N GLU A 173 -8.19 38.61 -11.14
CA GLU A 173 -7.14 39.46 -10.57
C GLU A 173 -6.62 38.86 -9.25
N ARG A 174 -7.54 38.37 -8.41
CA ARG A 174 -7.18 37.61 -7.20
C ARG A 174 -6.34 36.39 -7.54
N GLU A 175 -6.77 35.59 -8.50
CA GLU A 175 -6.06 34.36 -8.91
C GLU A 175 -4.63 34.66 -9.38
N THR A 176 -4.44 35.76 -10.13
CA THR A 176 -3.12 36.19 -10.60
C THR A 176 -2.20 36.56 -9.43
N VAL A 177 -2.70 37.33 -8.46
CA VAL A 177 -1.93 37.74 -7.28
C VAL A 177 -1.58 36.54 -6.39
N LEU A 178 -2.53 35.63 -6.19
CA LEU A 178 -2.32 34.39 -5.44
C LEU A 178 -1.24 33.50 -6.09
N LEU A 179 -1.27 33.39 -7.42
CA LEU A 179 -0.25 32.63 -8.15
C LEU A 179 1.13 33.25 -8.02
N GLU A 180 1.25 34.58 -8.08
CA GLU A 180 2.53 35.26 -7.93
C GLU A 180 3.08 35.14 -6.50
N ALA A 181 2.22 35.27 -5.49
CA ALA A 181 2.60 35.04 -4.09
C ALA A 181 3.13 33.60 -3.88
N LEU A 182 2.48 32.60 -4.48
CA LEU A 182 2.97 31.22 -4.45
C LEU A 182 4.36 31.10 -5.05
N LYS A 183 4.63 31.67 -6.22
CA LYS A 183 5.97 31.58 -6.84
C LYS A 183 7.05 32.18 -5.94
N ILE A 184 6.79 33.35 -5.35
CA ILE A 184 7.72 34.00 -4.41
C ILE A 184 8.02 33.07 -3.22
N CYS A 185 6.99 32.40 -2.68
CA CYS A 185 7.19 31.42 -1.62
C CYS A 185 7.95 30.18 -2.10
N GLU A 186 7.60 29.63 -3.27
CA GLU A 186 8.23 28.45 -3.88
C GLU A 186 9.74 28.67 -4.08
N ASP A 187 10.14 29.81 -4.66
CA ASP A 187 11.54 30.18 -4.92
C ASP A 187 12.39 30.17 -3.64
N ARG A 188 11.76 30.47 -2.49
CA ARG A 188 12.43 30.51 -1.19
C ARG A 188 12.36 29.19 -0.44
N ILE A 189 11.19 28.55 -0.36
CA ILE A 189 10.99 27.36 0.48
C ILE A 189 11.62 26.11 -0.13
N VAL A 190 11.64 25.97 -1.46
CA VAL A 190 12.18 24.77 -2.12
C VAL A 190 13.64 24.51 -1.76
N PRO A 191 14.59 25.47 -1.85
CA PRO A 191 15.96 25.22 -1.44
C PRO A 191 16.09 24.96 0.06
N GLN A 192 15.30 25.63 0.91
CA GLN A 192 15.27 25.37 2.36
C GLN A 192 14.82 23.94 2.67
N TRP A 193 13.78 23.47 1.97
CA TRP A 193 13.29 22.11 2.11
C TRP A 193 14.31 21.06 1.64
N LYS A 194 14.95 21.29 0.48
CA LYS A 194 15.99 20.37 -0.03
C LYS A 194 17.15 20.22 0.96
N GLU A 195 17.57 21.30 1.62
CA GLU A 195 18.59 21.23 2.67
C GLU A 195 18.14 20.36 3.85
N LEU A 196 16.97 20.63 4.43
CA LEU A 196 16.45 19.87 5.57
C LEU A 196 16.24 18.39 5.22
N TRP A 197 15.74 18.10 4.02
CA TRP A 197 15.53 16.75 3.53
C TRP A 197 16.84 15.96 3.41
N TYR A 198 17.86 16.53 2.77
CA TYR A 198 19.15 15.85 2.62
C TYR A 198 19.88 15.71 3.95
N ARG A 199 19.87 16.75 4.79
CA ARG A 199 20.44 16.66 6.14
C ARG A 199 19.73 15.60 6.98
N GLY A 200 18.40 15.48 6.86
CA GLY A 200 17.65 14.40 7.48
C GLY A 200 18.02 13.02 6.98
N SER A 201 18.27 12.89 5.67
CA SER A 201 18.76 11.64 5.09
C SER A 201 20.13 11.26 5.66
N ASP A 202 21.05 12.21 5.80
CA ASP A 202 22.37 11.99 6.39
C ASP A 202 22.31 11.61 7.87
N ILE A 203 21.43 12.26 8.66
CA ILE A 203 21.22 11.94 10.08
C ILE A 203 20.69 10.51 10.25
N LEU A 204 19.76 10.09 9.37
CA LEU A 204 19.09 8.79 9.47
C LEU A 204 19.88 7.65 8.82
N TRP A 205 20.80 7.93 7.89
CA TRP A 205 21.55 6.90 7.17
C TRP A 205 22.22 5.85 8.09
N PRO A 206 22.90 6.23 9.19
CA PRO A 206 23.58 5.27 10.05
C PRO A 206 22.65 4.29 10.79
N ILE A 207 21.35 4.56 10.87
CA ILE A 207 20.38 3.72 11.58
C ILE A 207 19.54 2.84 10.67
N MET A 208 19.68 2.95 9.34
CA MET A 208 18.81 2.25 8.38
C MET A 208 18.91 0.72 8.43
N GLU A 209 20.02 0.19 8.97
CA GLU A 209 20.25 -1.25 9.14
C GLU A 209 19.72 -1.79 10.48
N ASP A 210 19.26 -0.92 11.39
CA ASP A 210 18.74 -1.26 12.71
C ASP A 210 17.20 -1.16 12.74
N PRO A 211 16.46 -2.28 12.67
CA PRO A 211 15.01 -2.27 12.57
C PRO A 211 14.32 -1.62 13.77
N GLU A 212 14.89 -1.74 14.97
CA GLU A 212 14.32 -1.16 16.19
C GLU A 212 14.44 0.35 16.16
N LYS A 213 15.61 0.88 15.77
CA LYS A 213 15.78 2.32 15.58
C LYS A 213 14.91 2.85 14.45
N VAL A 214 14.83 2.17 13.31
CA VAL A 214 13.94 2.57 12.21
C VAL A 214 12.49 2.63 12.69
N ALA A 215 12.03 1.65 13.47
CA ALA A 215 10.69 1.65 14.03
C ALA A 215 10.45 2.83 15.00
N ALA A 216 11.40 3.11 15.91
CA ALA A 216 11.32 4.23 16.84
C ALA A 216 11.25 5.59 16.11
N HIS A 217 12.11 5.80 15.12
CA HIS A 217 12.14 7.03 14.32
C HIS A 217 10.88 7.18 13.47
N LYS A 218 10.40 6.09 12.84
CA LYS A 218 9.14 6.09 12.12
C LYS A 218 7.96 6.48 13.02
N ALA A 219 7.85 5.87 14.19
CA ALA A 219 6.77 6.17 15.14
C ALA A 219 6.81 7.63 15.60
N TYR A 220 8.01 8.17 15.83
CA TYR A 220 8.20 9.59 16.14
C TYR A 220 7.80 10.49 14.97
N THR A 221 8.25 10.19 13.74
CA THR A 221 7.85 10.92 12.53
C THR A 221 6.34 10.92 12.33
N GLU A 222 5.68 9.77 12.50
CA GLU A 222 4.22 9.63 12.38
C GLU A 222 3.47 10.45 13.41
N ARG A 223 4.01 10.57 14.62
CA ARG A 223 3.41 11.37 15.69
C ARG A 223 3.63 12.87 15.53
N VAL A 224 4.83 13.26 15.11
CA VAL A 224 5.30 14.66 15.19
C VAL A 224 5.27 15.37 13.85
N LEU A 225 5.76 14.75 12.78
CA LEU A 225 5.93 15.40 11.48
C LEU A 225 4.79 15.09 10.50
N THR A 226 4.27 13.87 10.48
CA THR A 226 3.18 13.46 9.59
C THR A 226 2.00 14.43 9.63
N PRO A 227 1.50 14.91 10.80
CA PRO A 227 0.40 15.89 10.83
C PRO A 227 0.67 17.15 10.01
N GLU A 228 1.90 17.65 9.96
CA GLU A 228 2.28 18.83 9.19
C GLU A 228 2.34 18.54 7.68
N PHE A 229 2.77 17.33 7.29
CA PHE A 229 2.79 16.90 5.89
C PHE A 229 1.40 16.68 5.29
N MET A 230 0.40 16.35 6.11
CA MET A 230 -0.94 16.01 5.63
C MET A 230 -1.67 17.18 4.95
N ALA A 231 -1.22 18.42 5.11
CA ALA A 231 -1.75 19.56 4.35
C ALA A 231 -1.48 19.45 2.84
N GLY A 232 -0.37 18.81 2.43
CA GLY A 232 -0.04 18.63 1.02
C GLY A 232 -0.75 17.42 0.40
N PRO A 233 -1.63 17.58 -0.61
CA PRO A 233 -2.39 16.46 -1.17
C PRO A 233 -1.55 15.29 -1.71
N VAL A 234 -0.37 15.57 -2.29
CA VAL A 234 0.55 14.51 -2.75
C VAL A 234 1.12 13.72 -1.58
N MET A 235 1.52 14.40 -0.51
CA MET A 235 2.09 13.75 0.68
C MET A 235 1.04 12.94 1.43
N ARG A 236 -0.17 13.50 1.58
CA ARG A 236 -1.31 12.79 2.16
C ARG A 236 -1.60 11.50 1.41
N ARG A 237 -1.68 11.57 0.08
CA ARG A 237 -1.94 10.38 -0.75
C ARG A 237 -0.82 9.35 -0.64
N CYS A 238 0.45 9.77 -0.62
CA CYS A 238 1.59 8.87 -0.38
C CYS A 238 1.50 8.14 0.96
N TYR A 239 1.01 8.81 2.01
CA TYR A 239 0.85 8.24 3.35
C TYR A 239 -0.36 7.31 3.45
N GLU A 240 -1.54 7.78 3.04
CA GLU A 240 -2.82 7.07 3.17
C GLU A 240 -2.94 5.87 2.23
N LYS A 241 -2.26 5.91 1.07
CA LYS A 241 -2.27 4.85 0.05
C LYS A 241 -3.68 4.36 -0.26
N PRO A 242 -4.57 5.22 -0.78
CA PRO A 242 -6.00 4.92 -0.92
C PRO A 242 -6.29 3.70 -1.81
N LEU A 243 -5.36 3.32 -2.70
CA LEU A 243 -5.48 2.12 -3.55
C LEU A 243 -4.82 0.87 -2.93
N GLY A 244 -4.30 0.96 -1.70
CA GLY A 244 -3.71 -0.15 -0.96
C GLY A 244 -2.25 -0.47 -1.31
N TYR A 245 -1.61 0.31 -2.19
CA TYR A 245 -0.20 0.15 -2.56
C TYR A 245 0.51 1.52 -2.68
N PRO A 246 1.82 1.59 -2.42
CA PRO A 246 2.60 2.82 -2.58
C PRO A 246 2.75 3.20 -4.06
N GLY A 247 2.99 4.49 -4.35
CA GLY A 247 3.35 4.93 -5.70
C GLY A 247 2.28 4.70 -6.76
N ASP A 248 1.00 4.85 -6.39
CA ASP A 248 -0.11 4.72 -7.33
C ASP A 248 -0.06 5.72 -8.49
N TYR A 249 -0.85 5.44 -9.53
CA TYR A 249 -0.81 6.20 -10.78
C TYR A 249 -1.19 7.68 -10.61
N GLN A 250 -1.97 8.03 -9.58
CA GLN A 250 -2.34 9.41 -9.29
C GLN A 250 -1.20 10.19 -8.62
N ILE A 251 -0.42 9.55 -7.75
CA ILE A 251 0.83 10.15 -7.23
C ILE A 251 1.76 10.48 -8.39
N MET A 252 1.92 9.56 -9.33
CA MET A 252 2.73 9.79 -10.53
C MET A 252 2.18 10.96 -11.37
N ASN A 253 0.86 11.03 -11.56
CA ASN A 253 0.21 12.13 -12.27
C ASN A 253 0.43 13.50 -11.60
N TYR A 254 0.51 13.58 -10.26
CA TYR A 254 0.86 14.84 -9.59
C TYR A 254 2.23 15.34 -10.04
N VAL A 255 3.22 14.45 -10.14
CA VAL A 255 4.55 14.81 -10.65
C VAL A 255 4.51 15.12 -12.15
N TYR A 256 3.79 14.34 -12.96
CA TYR A 256 3.76 14.56 -14.41
C TYR A 256 3.10 15.88 -14.81
N LYS A 257 2.01 16.26 -14.14
CA LYS A 257 1.29 17.50 -14.41
C LYS A 257 1.93 18.72 -13.77
N TRP A 258 2.69 18.53 -12.69
CA TRP A 258 3.37 19.60 -11.94
C TRP A 258 2.43 20.72 -11.46
N GLU A 259 1.14 20.39 -11.30
CA GLU A 259 0.07 21.30 -10.89
C GLU A 259 0.18 21.70 -9.41
N ARG A 260 -0.52 22.78 -9.03
CA ARG A 260 -0.61 23.27 -7.65
C ARG A 260 -1.97 22.90 -7.08
N ILE A 261 -2.04 21.77 -6.39
CA ILE A 261 -3.29 21.21 -5.85
C ILE A 261 -3.41 21.54 -4.37
N GLY A 262 -4.57 22.04 -3.95
CA GLY A 262 -4.88 22.42 -2.57
C GLY A 262 -5.99 23.46 -2.52
N ASN A 263 -6.68 23.56 -1.40
CA ASN A 263 -7.78 24.50 -1.18
C ASN A 263 -7.28 25.88 -0.73
N SER A 264 -6.13 25.95 -0.06
CA SER A 264 -5.46 27.20 0.35
C SER A 264 -4.12 27.38 -0.36
N LEU A 265 -3.52 28.58 -0.27
CA LEU A 265 -2.15 28.78 -0.73
C LEU A 265 -1.17 27.87 0.00
N TYR A 266 -1.35 27.69 1.31
CA TYR A 266 -0.47 26.84 2.11
C TYR A 266 -0.52 25.37 1.66
N GLU A 267 -1.72 24.83 1.41
CA GLU A 267 -1.87 23.45 0.91
C GLU A 267 -1.21 23.28 -0.47
N LYS A 268 -1.36 24.27 -1.37
CA LYS A 268 -0.70 24.29 -2.68
C LYS A 268 0.82 24.35 -2.57
N LEU A 269 1.36 25.10 -1.60
CA LEU A 269 2.79 25.19 -1.35
C LEU A 269 3.35 23.85 -0.82
N LEU A 270 2.66 23.22 0.14
CA LEU A 270 3.03 21.89 0.66
C LEU A 270 2.91 20.81 -0.41
N HIS A 271 1.90 20.91 -1.29
CA HIS A 271 1.81 20.06 -2.48
C HIS A 271 3.05 20.19 -3.36
N ARG A 272 3.49 21.43 -3.63
CA ARG A 272 4.70 21.70 -4.42
C ARG A 272 5.93 21.06 -3.78
N ILE A 273 6.11 21.23 -2.47
CA ILE A 273 7.22 20.61 -1.74
C ILE A 273 7.25 19.09 -1.91
N GLY A 274 6.08 18.44 -1.84
CA GLY A 274 5.96 17.00 -2.06
C GLY A 274 6.28 16.58 -3.50
N ILE A 275 5.78 17.31 -4.50
CA ILE A 275 6.09 17.04 -5.92
C ILE A 275 7.60 17.20 -6.20
N VAL A 276 8.23 18.24 -5.66
CA VAL A 276 9.67 18.48 -5.82
C VAL A 276 10.50 17.32 -5.26
N THR A 277 10.06 16.72 -4.17
CA THR A 277 10.71 15.52 -3.60
C THR A 277 10.66 14.33 -4.59
N GLY A 278 9.61 14.27 -5.43
CA GLY A 278 9.44 13.27 -6.50
C GLY A 278 10.00 13.67 -7.86
N GLU A 279 10.82 14.73 -7.98
CA GLU A 279 11.29 15.27 -9.27
C GLU A 279 11.98 14.24 -10.18
N CYS A 280 12.66 13.24 -9.60
CA CYS A 280 13.30 12.15 -10.33
C CYS A 280 12.31 11.33 -11.19
N VAL A 281 11.04 11.21 -10.75
CA VAL A 281 9.97 10.54 -11.49
C VAL A 281 9.69 11.26 -12.82
N GLY A 282 9.68 12.59 -12.81
CA GLY A 282 9.52 13.41 -14.02
C GLY A 282 10.71 13.29 -14.97
N THR A 283 11.93 13.20 -14.44
CA THR A 283 13.13 12.95 -15.26
C THR A 283 13.06 11.59 -15.95
N ARG A 284 12.70 10.53 -15.22
CA ARG A 284 12.51 9.18 -15.78
C ARG A 284 11.44 9.16 -16.87
N LEU A 285 10.32 9.88 -16.69
CA LEU A 285 9.28 10.00 -17.71
C LEU A 285 9.84 10.62 -19.00
N ARG A 286 10.55 11.76 -18.90
CA ARG A 286 11.14 12.42 -20.07
C ARG A 286 12.15 11.53 -20.80
N MET A 287 12.95 10.76 -20.06
CA MET A 287 13.87 9.78 -20.66
C MET A 287 13.12 8.71 -21.44
N ALA A 288 12.01 8.17 -20.91
CA ALA A 288 11.18 7.19 -21.59
C ALA A 288 10.53 7.77 -22.86
N GLN A 289 10.03 9.01 -22.78
CA GLN A 289 9.46 9.72 -23.94
C GLN A 289 10.50 9.92 -25.04
N ALA A 290 11.72 10.35 -24.69
CA ALA A 290 12.82 10.51 -25.63
C ALA A 290 13.21 9.18 -26.28
N PHE A 291 13.35 8.12 -25.48
CA PHE A 291 13.67 6.78 -25.95
C PHE A 291 12.63 6.25 -26.94
N LEU A 292 11.33 6.36 -26.61
CA LEU A 292 10.24 5.93 -27.47
C LEU A 292 10.23 6.71 -28.78
N ARG A 293 10.35 8.04 -28.72
CA ARG A 293 10.40 8.90 -29.90
C ARG A 293 11.53 8.49 -30.83
N GLU A 294 12.75 8.39 -30.30
CA GLU A 294 13.94 8.05 -31.06
C GLU A 294 13.82 6.68 -31.73
N HIS A 295 13.41 5.64 -31.00
CA HIS A 295 13.29 4.29 -31.56
C HIS A 295 12.17 4.17 -32.60
N ILE A 296 11.04 4.85 -32.38
CA ILE A 296 9.94 4.85 -33.35
C ILE A 296 10.37 5.56 -34.64
N GLU A 297 11.04 6.70 -34.54
CA GLU A 297 11.54 7.46 -35.69
C GLU A 297 12.65 6.70 -36.45
N GLN A 298 13.64 6.15 -35.75
CA GLN A 298 14.73 5.38 -36.37
C GLN A 298 14.22 4.12 -37.08
N SER A 299 13.28 3.41 -36.46
CA SER A 299 12.74 2.18 -37.04
C SER A 299 11.84 2.44 -38.26
N ALA A 300 11.24 3.63 -38.38
CA ALA A 300 10.39 3.99 -39.52
C ALA A 300 11.12 3.94 -40.87
N ALA A 301 12.43 4.20 -40.89
CA ALA A 301 13.23 4.19 -42.12
C ALA A 301 13.33 2.81 -42.79
N THR A 302 13.09 1.73 -42.05
CA THR A 302 13.25 0.33 -42.51
C THR A 302 11.97 -0.50 -42.42
N ALA A 303 10.88 0.08 -41.91
CA ALA A 303 9.69 -0.63 -41.47
C ALA A 303 8.71 -1.08 -42.55
N GLY A 304 8.66 -0.38 -43.69
CA GLY A 304 7.53 -0.52 -44.62
C GLY A 304 6.18 -0.32 -43.90
N ASP A 305 5.24 -1.25 -44.11
CA ASP A 305 3.91 -1.24 -43.49
C ASP A 305 3.83 -1.99 -42.13
N GLU A 306 4.96 -2.47 -41.59
CA GLU A 306 4.95 -3.24 -40.34
C GLU A 306 4.61 -2.36 -39.13
N VAL A 307 3.76 -2.89 -38.25
CA VAL A 307 3.35 -2.23 -37.00
C VAL A 307 4.40 -2.48 -35.93
N LEU A 308 4.92 -1.40 -35.34
CA LEU A 308 5.81 -1.50 -34.17
C LEU A 308 5.00 -1.85 -32.92
N ASN A 309 5.30 -2.98 -32.30
CA ASN A 309 4.64 -3.48 -31.09
C ASN A 309 5.45 -3.08 -29.86
N VAL A 310 4.86 -2.24 -29.00
CA VAL A 310 5.49 -1.70 -27.80
C VAL A 310 4.68 -2.12 -26.57
N THR A 311 5.32 -2.74 -25.58
CA THR A 311 4.68 -3.12 -24.32
C THR A 311 5.22 -2.32 -23.14
N ASN A 312 4.33 -1.77 -22.33
CA ASN A 312 4.63 -1.16 -21.03
C ASN A 312 4.06 -2.02 -19.90
N LEU A 313 4.94 -2.51 -19.00
CA LEU A 313 4.62 -3.35 -17.85
C LEU A 313 4.52 -2.54 -16.56
N GLY A 314 3.40 -2.66 -15.85
CA GLY A 314 3.09 -1.78 -14.72
C GLY A 314 2.95 -0.34 -15.21
N CYS A 315 2.10 -0.16 -16.22
CA CYS A 315 2.10 1.07 -17.01
C CYS A 315 1.60 2.31 -16.25
N GLY A 316 0.90 2.14 -15.13
CA GLY A 316 0.25 3.23 -14.42
C GLY A 316 -0.65 4.03 -15.36
N SER A 317 -0.48 5.35 -15.38
CA SER A 317 -1.23 6.24 -16.28
C SER A 317 -0.74 6.26 -17.73
N ALA A 318 0.37 5.58 -18.05
CA ALA A 318 1.04 5.55 -19.35
C ALA A 318 1.17 6.95 -19.98
N TYR A 319 1.55 7.94 -19.16
CA TYR A 319 1.57 9.34 -19.54
C TYR A 319 2.48 9.59 -20.75
N GLU A 320 3.60 8.87 -20.83
CA GLU A 320 4.55 8.91 -21.94
C GLU A 320 3.92 8.52 -23.28
N VAL A 321 3.04 7.52 -23.29
CA VAL A 321 2.36 7.04 -24.50
C VAL A 321 1.35 8.08 -24.97
N ALA A 322 0.50 8.54 -24.05
CA ALA A 322 -0.54 9.49 -24.40
C ALA A 322 0.04 10.85 -24.82
N ASP A 323 1.15 11.28 -24.23
CA ASP A 323 1.88 12.48 -24.64
C ASP A 323 2.60 12.31 -25.97
N TYR A 324 3.27 11.17 -26.21
CA TYR A 324 3.90 10.87 -27.50
C TYR A 324 2.90 10.93 -28.66
N LEU A 325 1.69 10.39 -28.46
CA LEU A 325 0.65 10.38 -29.50
C LEU A 325 0.11 11.78 -29.85
N LYS A 326 0.45 12.85 -29.11
CA LYS A 326 0.09 14.24 -29.46
C LYS A 326 0.86 14.78 -30.66
N ILE A 327 1.89 14.10 -31.16
CA ILE A 327 2.59 14.52 -32.39
C ILE A 327 1.64 14.64 -33.58
N GLU A 328 1.96 15.47 -34.57
CA GLU A 328 1.08 15.71 -35.73
C GLU A 328 0.93 14.45 -36.58
N ASP A 329 2.04 13.85 -37.00
CA ASP A 329 2.09 12.66 -37.84
C ASP A 329 2.93 11.55 -37.20
N LEU A 330 2.38 10.34 -37.18
CA LEU A 330 3.14 9.15 -36.81
C LEU A 330 4.07 8.73 -37.96
N PRO A 331 5.38 8.55 -37.69
CA PRO A 331 6.35 8.16 -38.72
C PRO A 331 6.14 6.72 -39.21
N ARG A 332 5.50 5.87 -38.40
CA ARG A 332 5.07 4.51 -38.77
C ARG A 332 3.87 4.08 -37.93
N SER A 333 3.23 2.97 -38.29
CA SER A 333 2.16 2.39 -37.47
C SER A 333 2.70 1.83 -36.15
N VAL A 334 2.02 2.11 -35.04
CA VAL A 334 2.42 1.68 -33.68
C VAL A 334 1.25 1.04 -32.94
N GLN A 335 1.54 -0.01 -32.18
CA GLN A 335 0.62 -0.63 -31.24
C GLN A 335 1.24 -0.65 -29.84
N PHE A 336 0.66 0.12 -28.92
CA PHE A 336 1.00 0.09 -27.52
C PHE A 336 0.13 -0.93 -26.78
N THR A 337 0.76 -1.85 -26.06
CA THR A 337 0.10 -2.75 -25.11
C THR A 337 0.45 -2.30 -23.69
N LEU A 338 -0.54 -1.82 -22.97
CA LEU A 338 -0.41 -1.26 -21.62
C LEU A 338 -0.92 -2.29 -20.61
N ILE A 339 -0.05 -2.72 -19.70
CA ILE A 339 -0.36 -3.79 -18.75
C ILE A 339 -0.23 -3.28 -17.33
N ASP A 340 -1.29 -3.41 -16.54
CA ASP A 340 -1.29 -3.05 -15.12
C ASP A 340 -2.25 -3.94 -14.32
N GLN A 341 -2.05 -4.02 -13.01
CA GLN A 341 -3.00 -4.67 -12.11
C GLN A 341 -4.19 -3.76 -11.79
N ASP A 342 -3.97 -2.45 -11.79
CA ASP A 342 -4.95 -1.45 -11.41
C ASP A 342 -5.86 -1.08 -12.59
N HIS A 343 -7.15 -1.36 -12.42
CA HIS A 343 -8.19 -1.02 -13.40
C HIS A 343 -8.33 0.49 -13.60
N ASP A 344 -8.19 1.28 -12.54
CA ASP A 344 -8.35 2.73 -12.61
C ASP A 344 -7.18 3.37 -13.35
N ALA A 345 -5.97 2.84 -13.15
CA ALA A 345 -4.79 3.23 -13.91
C ALA A 345 -4.96 2.97 -15.41
N LEU A 346 -5.41 1.77 -15.79
CA LEU A 346 -5.67 1.40 -17.18
C LEU A 346 -6.80 2.22 -17.81
N SER A 347 -7.86 2.50 -17.03
CA SER A 347 -8.96 3.36 -17.47
C SER A 347 -8.48 4.78 -17.73
N TYR A 348 -7.63 5.31 -16.84
CA TYR A 348 -7.01 6.62 -17.03
C TYR A 348 -6.13 6.64 -18.29
N ALA A 349 -5.24 5.66 -18.45
CA ALA A 349 -4.34 5.54 -19.60
C ALA A 349 -5.10 5.45 -20.93
N TYR A 350 -6.13 4.60 -20.98
CA TYR A 350 -6.99 4.44 -22.15
C TYR A 350 -7.64 5.77 -22.53
N ASN A 351 -8.34 6.41 -21.59
CA ASN A 351 -9.06 7.65 -21.84
C ASN A 351 -8.13 8.80 -22.26
N HIS A 352 -6.93 8.87 -21.66
CA HIS A 352 -5.96 9.92 -21.98
C HIS A 352 -5.38 9.77 -23.39
N ALA A 353 -5.17 8.55 -23.87
CA ALA A 353 -4.62 8.30 -25.21
C ALA A 353 -5.68 8.24 -26.32
N HIS A 354 -6.94 7.91 -25.98
CA HIS A 354 -7.97 7.53 -26.96
C HIS A 354 -8.23 8.59 -28.04
N ARG A 355 -8.28 9.87 -27.65
CA ARG A 355 -8.48 10.99 -28.59
C ARG A 355 -7.40 11.01 -29.68
N GLU A 356 -6.15 10.83 -29.27
CA GLU A 356 -5.01 10.85 -30.18
C GLU A 356 -4.96 9.59 -31.05
N VAL A 357 -5.34 8.44 -30.49
CA VAL A 357 -5.48 7.18 -31.25
C VAL A 357 -6.45 7.34 -32.41
N ILE A 358 -7.62 7.96 -32.18
CA ILE A 358 -8.61 8.23 -33.24
C ILE A 358 -8.04 9.18 -34.29
N ARG A 359 -7.36 10.26 -33.86
CA ARG A 359 -6.77 11.27 -34.75
C ARG A 359 -5.79 10.65 -35.76
N HIS A 360 -5.03 9.64 -35.34
CA HIS A 360 -4.06 8.94 -36.18
C HIS A 360 -4.66 7.96 -37.19
N GLY A 361 -5.99 7.86 -37.31
CA GLY A 361 -6.65 7.19 -38.43
C GLY A 361 -6.28 5.71 -38.60
N GLY A 362 -5.97 5.01 -37.51
CA GLY A 362 -5.57 3.59 -37.51
C GLY A 362 -4.06 3.32 -37.54
N LYS A 363 -3.21 4.35 -37.67
CA LYS A 363 -1.75 4.24 -37.48
C LYS A 363 -1.36 4.07 -36.02
N ALA A 364 -2.21 4.46 -35.07
CA ALA A 364 -2.01 4.24 -33.65
C ALA A 364 -3.01 3.20 -33.13
N ARG A 365 -2.57 2.33 -32.22
CA ARG A 365 -3.46 1.47 -31.41
C ARG A 365 -2.96 1.45 -29.97
N VAL A 366 -3.90 1.49 -29.03
CA VAL A 366 -3.63 1.30 -27.60
C VAL A 366 -4.52 0.18 -27.09
N ARG A 367 -3.91 -0.85 -26.51
CA ARG A 367 -4.59 -2.00 -25.91
C ARG A 367 -4.24 -2.07 -24.43
N CYS A 368 -5.25 -2.04 -23.56
CA CYS A 368 -5.06 -2.22 -22.13
C CYS A 368 -5.29 -3.69 -21.75
N LEU A 369 -4.40 -4.25 -20.94
CA LEU A 369 -4.51 -5.60 -20.38
C LEU A 369 -4.42 -5.52 -18.86
N GLN A 370 -5.52 -5.87 -18.19
CA GLN A 370 -5.49 -6.00 -16.74
C GLN A 370 -4.88 -7.34 -16.35
N ALA A 371 -3.74 -7.32 -15.67
CA ALA A 371 -3.04 -8.51 -15.21
C ALA A 371 -2.55 -8.30 -13.77
N SER A 372 -2.81 -9.28 -12.91
CA SER A 372 -2.33 -9.22 -11.53
C SER A 372 -0.80 -9.22 -11.48
N PHE A 373 -0.22 -8.72 -10.38
CA PHE A 373 1.22 -8.76 -10.16
C PHE A 373 1.82 -10.16 -10.31
N ALA A 374 1.11 -11.20 -9.87
CA ALA A 374 1.56 -12.58 -10.00
C ALA A 374 1.58 -13.08 -11.46
N GLU A 375 0.68 -12.55 -12.30
CA GLU A 375 0.64 -12.85 -13.74
C GLU A 375 1.72 -12.06 -14.50
N LEU A 376 1.94 -10.79 -14.14
CA LEU A 376 3.04 -9.96 -14.65
C LEU A 376 4.41 -10.62 -14.41
N LEU A 377 4.59 -11.23 -13.24
CA LEU A 377 5.81 -11.98 -12.90
C LEU A 377 5.99 -13.30 -13.66
N LYS A 378 4.95 -13.76 -14.37
CA LYS A 378 4.99 -14.95 -15.23
C LYS A 378 4.89 -14.52 -16.69
N ALA A 379 5.71 -13.52 -17.04
CA ALA A 379 5.68 -12.83 -18.32
C ALA A 379 5.56 -13.80 -19.51
N GLY A 380 6.36 -14.87 -19.57
CA GLY A 380 6.30 -15.82 -20.68
C GLY A 380 4.89 -16.33 -21.03
N LYS A 381 4.02 -16.60 -20.03
CA LYS A 381 2.63 -17.02 -20.31
C LYS A 381 1.76 -15.89 -20.88
N LEU A 382 1.98 -14.67 -20.43
CA LEU A 382 1.27 -13.49 -20.91
C LEU A 382 1.68 -13.16 -22.35
N PHE A 383 2.99 -13.14 -22.63
CA PHE A 383 3.54 -12.83 -23.96
C PHE A 383 3.24 -13.91 -25.00
N ASN A 384 3.09 -15.18 -24.62
CA ASN A 384 2.62 -16.24 -25.52
C ASN A 384 1.23 -15.97 -26.14
N THR A 385 0.44 -15.05 -25.57
CA THR A 385 -0.87 -14.64 -26.12
C THR A 385 -0.81 -13.35 -26.93
N MET A 386 0.37 -12.76 -27.08
CA MET A 386 0.64 -11.50 -27.76
C MET A 386 1.52 -11.75 -29.00
N LYS A 387 1.56 -10.76 -29.90
CA LYS A 387 2.55 -10.75 -30.98
C LYS A 387 3.96 -10.56 -30.39
N PRO A 388 5.03 -10.95 -31.10
CA PRO A 388 6.38 -10.53 -30.75
C PRO A 388 6.45 -9.01 -30.54
N GLN A 389 7.18 -8.58 -29.53
CA GLN A 389 7.31 -7.17 -29.19
C GLN A 389 8.64 -6.63 -29.69
N ASP A 390 8.62 -5.43 -30.25
CA ASP A 390 9.84 -4.73 -30.67
C ASP A 390 10.46 -3.98 -29.48
N ILE A 391 9.62 -3.54 -28.53
CA ILE A 391 10.04 -2.83 -27.32
C ILE A 391 9.24 -3.34 -26.13
N ILE A 392 9.93 -3.68 -25.04
CA ILE A 392 9.31 -3.91 -23.73
C ILE A 392 10.00 -3.01 -22.71
N TYR A 393 9.22 -2.24 -21.95
CA TYR A 393 9.76 -1.40 -20.89
C TYR A 393 8.87 -1.38 -19.64
N SER A 394 9.44 -0.90 -18.54
CA SER A 394 8.73 -0.62 -17.31
C SER A 394 9.40 0.56 -16.60
N LEU A 395 8.60 1.48 -16.07
CA LEU A 395 9.13 2.65 -15.37
C LEU A 395 9.23 2.46 -13.86
N GLY A 396 8.34 1.70 -13.22
CA GLY A 396 8.30 1.60 -11.74
C GLY A 396 8.06 0.21 -11.17
N LEU A 397 7.92 -0.83 -12.00
CA LEU A 397 7.60 -2.18 -11.51
C LEU A 397 8.74 -2.78 -10.68
N TYR A 398 9.99 -2.52 -11.07
CA TYR A 398 11.18 -3.12 -10.46
C TYR A 398 11.43 -2.66 -9.03
N ASP A 399 10.94 -1.48 -8.65
CA ASP A 399 11.03 -0.95 -7.28
C ASP A 399 10.29 -1.84 -6.26
N TYR A 400 9.36 -2.69 -6.73
CA TYR A 400 8.59 -3.63 -5.91
C TYR A 400 9.16 -5.05 -5.88
N LEU A 401 10.28 -5.29 -6.58
CA LEU A 401 10.82 -6.64 -6.78
C LEU A 401 12.06 -6.88 -5.92
N SER A 402 12.06 -8.00 -5.20
CA SER A 402 13.31 -8.59 -4.71
C SER A 402 14.26 -8.82 -5.89
N ALA A 403 15.57 -8.69 -5.69
CA ALA A 403 16.58 -8.92 -6.72
C ALA A 403 16.39 -10.27 -7.48
N LYS A 404 16.00 -11.34 -6.77
CA LYS A 404 15.71 -12.65 -7.38
C LYS A 404 14.54 -12.59 -8.38
N ARG A 405 13.43 -11.95 -8.01
CA ARG A 405 12.25 -11.78 -8.88
C ARG A 405 12.55 -10.84 -10.04
N ALA A 406 13.27 -9.75 -9.80
CA ALA A 406 13.71 -8.82 -10.83
C ALA A 406 14.52 -9.55 -11.91
N LYS A 407 15.54 -10.32 -11.51
CA LYS A 407 16.38 -11.08 -12.45
C LYS A 407 15.58 -12.11 -13.27
N ALA A 408 14.67 -12.84 -12.62
CA ALA A 408 13.82 -13.81 -13.30
C ALA A 408 12.90 -13.12 -14.32
N LEU A 409 12.24 -12.03 -13.92
CA LEU A 409 11.40 -11.25 -14.84
C LEU A 409 12.21 -10.71 -16.01
N THR A 410 13.38 -10.10 -15.76
CA THR A 410 14.23 -9.59 -16.84
C THR A 410 14.59 -10.67 -17.85
N HIS A 411 15.00 -11.86 -17.39
CA HIS A 411 15.30 -13.00 -18.26
C HIS A 411 14.09 -13.37 -19.14
N ASP A 412 12.92 -13.56 -18.52
CA ASP A 412 11.69 -13.94 -19.24
C ASP A 412 11.28 -12.88 -20.28
N LEU A 413 11.53 -11.59 -20.01
CA LEU A 413 11.23 -10.50 -20.95
C LEU A 413 12.19 -10.46 -22.14
N TYR A 414 13.48 -10.74 -21.94
CA TYR A 414 14.46 -10.81 -23.04
C TYR A 414 14.19 -11.98 -23.99
N GLU A 415 13.51 -13.04 -23.56
CA GLU A 415 13.06 -14.11 -24.46
C GLU A 415 11.90 -13.70 -25.38
N GLN A 416 11.29 -12.53 -25.19
CA GLN A 416 10.11 -12.06 -25.93
C GLN A 416 10.41 -10.95 -26.96
N VAL A 417 11.68 -10.51 -27.06
CA VAL A 417 12.15 -9.44 -27.97
C VAL A 417 13.15 -9.99 -28.96
#